data_AF-I7G380-F1
#
_entry.id   AF-I7G380-F1
#
_cell.length_a   1.000
_cell.length_b   1.000
_cell.length_c   1.000
_cell.angle_alpha   90.00
_cell.angle_beta   90.00
_cell.angle_gamma   90.00
#
_symmetry.space_group_name_H-M   'P 1'
#
loop_
_entity.id
_entity.type
_entity.pdbx_description
1 polymer ?
#
loop_
_entity_poly.entity_id
_entity_poly.type
_entity_poly.pdbx_seq_one_letter_code
_entity_poly.pdbx_strand_id
1 'polypeptide(L)'
;MNTNPSRGPYHFRAPSRIFWRTVRGMLPHKTKRGQAALDRLKVFDGIPPPYDKKKRMVVPAALKVVRLKPTRKFAYLGRLAHEVGLEVPGSDSHLGGEEEGESQDPLQEEEAAHEVTETGREERGEEN
;
A
#
# COMPACT_ATOMS: atom_id res chain seq x y z
N MET A 1 28.54 -3.50 -17.54
CA MET A 1 28.82 -2.62 -18.70
C MET A 1 29.46 -1.36 -18.15
N ASN A 2 30.79 -1.29 -18.12
CA ASN A 2 31.55 -0.18 -17.52
C ASN A 2 31.76 0.99 -18.50
N THR A 3 31.21 0.89 -19.71
CA THR A 3 31.45 1.84 -20.80
C THR A 3 30.47 3.00 -20.81
N ASN A 4 29.21 2.79 -20.38
CA ASN A 4 28.21 3.86 -20.27
C ASN A 4 27.24 3.55 -19.12
N PRO A 5 27.37 4.26 -17.97
CA PRO A 5 26.50 4.08 -16.82
C PRO A 5 25.00 4.27 -17.13
N SER A 6 24.65 5.14 -18.07
CA SER A 6 23.26 5.43 -18.43
C SER A 6 22.55 4.27 -19.13
N ARG A 7 23.30 3.32 -19.71
CA ARG A 7 22.73 2.09 -20.30
C ARG A 7 22.80 0.88 -19.34
N GLY A 8 23.29 1.10 -18.13
CA GLY A 8 23.43 0.07 -17.11
C GLY A 8 22.14 -0.27 -16.36
N PRO A 9 22.23 -1.14 -15.35
CA PRO A 9 21.11 -1.40 -14.45
C PRO A 9 20.64 -0.11 -13.78
N TYR A 10 19.36 0.22 -13.95
CA TYR A 10 18.77 1.36 -13.26
C TYR A 10 18.39 1.01 -11.82
N HIS A 11 18.96 1.75 -10.87
CA HIS A 11 18.71 1.61 -9.43
C HIS A 11 17.67 2.63 -8.97
N PHE A 12 16.40 2.21 -8.92
CA PHE A 12 15.33 3.05 -8.40
C PHE A 12 15.48 3.26 -6.89
N ARG A 13 15.19 4.47 -6.41
CA ARG A 13 15.29 4.83 -4.99
C ARG A 13 13.93 4.87 -4.28
N ALA A 14 12.86 5.21 -4.99
CA ALA A 14 11.51 5.25 -4.45
C ALA A 14 10.99 3.84 -4.03
N PRO A 15 10.35 3.67 -2.85
CA PRO A 15 9.81 2.39 -2.38
C PRO A 15 8.87 1.74 -3.39
N SER A 16 7.96 2.52 -3.98
CA SER A 16 7.02 2.10 -5.03
C SER A 16 7.74 1.46 -6.23
N ARG A 17 8.83 2.07 -6.67
CA ARG A 17 9.63 1.61 -7.81
C ARG A 17 10.50 0.40 -7.44
N ILE A 18 10.97 0.31 -6.21
CA ILE A 18 11.66 -0.88 -5.70
C ILE A 18 10.69 -2.07 -5.71
N PHE A 19 9.47 -1.90 -5.18
CA PHE A 19 8.44 -2.93 -5.20
C PHE A 19 8.02 -3.31 -6.62
N TRP A 20 7.81 -2.33 -7.51
CA TRP A 20 7.52 -2.61 -8.92
C TRP A 20 8.65 -3.42 -9.59
N ARG A 21 9.92 -3.11 -9.27
CA ARG A 21 11.08 -3.81 -9.81
C ARG A 21 11.15 -5.26 -9.31
N THR A 22 10.80 -5.53 -8.06
CA THR A 22 10.74 -6.91 -7.52
C THR A 22 9.63 -7.72 -8.19
N VAL A 23 8.43 -7.15 -8.35
CA VAL A 23 7.32 -7.80 -9.07
C VAL A 23 7.69 -8.05 -10.54
N ARG A 24 8.34 -7.10 -11.22
CA ARG A 24 8.87 -7.28 -12.58
C ARG A 24 9.89 -8.43 -12.67
N GLY A 25 10.66 -8.68 -11.61
CA GLY A 25 11.58 -9.81 -11.53
C GLY A 25 10.87 -11.17 -11.44
N MET A 26 9.67 -11.21 -10.84
CA MET A 26 8.85 -12.41 -10.72
C MET A 26 8.02 -12.73 -11.98
N LEU A 27 7.91 -11.78 -12.92
CA LEU A 27 7.13 -11.91 -14.14
C LEU A 27 8.01 -12.09 -15.39
N PRO A 28 7.53 -12.81 -16.43
CA PRO A 28 8.19 -12.92 -17.73
C PRO A 28 8.04 -11.63 -18.55
N HIS A 29 8.55 -10.51 -18.03
CA HIS A 29 8.31 -9.14 -18.50
C HIS A 29 8.89 -8.81 -19.89
N LYS A 30 9.72 -9.69 -20.46
CA LYS A 30 10.20 -9.55 -21.84
C LYS A 30 9.14 -9.96 -22.88
N THR A 31 8.15 -10.74 -22.45
CA THR A 31 7.04 -11.17 -23.31
C THR A 31 5.91 -10.14 -23.33
N LYS A 32 5.11 -10.12 -24.40
CA LYS A 32 3.94 -9.22 -24.49
C LYS A 32 2.93 -9.45 -23.36
N ARG A 33 2.71 -10.72 -22.97
CA ARG A 33 1.86 -11.08 -21.82
C ARG A 33 2.41 -10.52 -20.51
N GLY A 34 3.71 -10.66 -20.27
CA GLY A 34 4.36 -10.13 -19.06
C GLY A 34 4.32 -8.61 -19.00
N GLN A 35 4.50 -7.94 -20.15
CA GLN A 35 4.37 -6.49 -20.22
C GLN A 35 2.93 -6.04 -19.91
N ALA A 36 1.92 -6.68 -20.51
CA ALA A 36 0.51 -6.39 -20.20
C ALA A 36 0.14 -6.64 -18.73
N ALA A 37 0.77 -7.61 -18.06
CA ALA A 37 0.59 -7.82 -16.63
C ALA A 37 1.20 -6.70 -15.79
N LEU A 38 2.37 -6.18 -16.18
CA LEU A 38 2.98 -5.03 -15.52
C LEU A 38 2.20 -3.73 -15.76
N ASP A 39 1.61 -3.55 -16.93
CA ASP A 39 0.82 -2.36 -17.25
C ASP A 39 -0.48 -2.29 -16.42
N ARG A 40 -0.99 -3.44 -15.95
CA ARG A 40 -2.12 -3.51 -15.01
C ARG A 40 -1.74 -3.17 -13.58
N LEU A 41 -0.47 -3.32 -13.21
CA LEU A 41 0.01 -3.06 -11.87
C LEU A 41 0.30 -1.55 -11.70
N LYS A 42 -0.39 -0.91 -10.77
CA LYS A 42 -0.12 0.46 -10.34
C LYS A 42 0.39 0.45 -8.91
N VAL A 43 1.47 1.16 -8.64
CA VAL A 43 2.14 1.23 -7.33
C VAL A 43 2.42 2.68 -7.01
N PHE A 44 2.12 3.09 -5.78
CA PHE A 44 2.28 4.46 -5.30
C PHE A 44 3.05 4.47 -3.97
N ASP A 45 3.70 5.59 -3.68
CA ASP A 45 4.21 5.91 -2.36
C ASP A 45 3.13 6.75 -1.65
N GLY A 46 2.67 6.31 -0.47
CA GLY A 46 1.46 6.89 0.15
C GLY A 46 0.17 6.45 -0.54
N ILE A 47 -0.93 7.15 -0.24
CA ILE A 47 -2.27 6.83 -0.74
C ILE A 47 -2.81 8.06 -1.47
N PRO A 48 -2.58 8.19 -2.78
CA PRO A 48 -3.07 9.36 -3.50
C PRO A 48 -4.60 9.32 -3.66
N PRO A 49 -5.27 10.49 -3.70
CA PRO A 49 -6.64 10.59 -4.20
C PRO A 49 -6.70 10.00 -5.62
N PRO A 50 -7.67 9.12 -5.98
CA PRO A 50 -8.94 8.78 -5.33
C PRO A 50 -8.94 7.41 -4.60
N TYR A 51 -7.78 6.92 -4.14
CA TYR A 51 -7.66 5.62 -3.46
C TYR A 51 -7.76 5.72 -1.94
N ASP A 52 -7.63 6.94 -1.41
CA ASP A 52 -7.86 7.36 -0.03
C ASP A 52 -9.25 6.96 0.48
N LYS A 53 -10.29 7.24 -0.32
CA LYS A 53 -11.70 7.02 0.04
C LYS A 53 -12.21 5.61 -0.24
N LYS A 54 -11.34 4.70 -0.71
CA LYS A 54 -11.72 3.33 -1.07
C LYS A 54 -11.27 2.35 0.00
N LYS A 55 -12.13 1.39 0.34
CA LYS A 55 -11.79 0.31 1.26
C LYS A 55 -10.58 -0.47 0.73
N ARG A 56 -9.50 -0.47 1.51
CA ARG A 56 -8.24 -1.13 1.17
C ARG A 56 -8.29 -2.59 1.59
N MET A 57 -7.80 -3.46 0.72
CA MET A 57 -7.69 -4.89 1.00
C MET A 57 -6.29 -5.25 1.50
N VAL A 58 -6.21 -6.26 2.37
CA VAL A 58 -4.96 -6.78 2.92
C VAL A 58 -4.77 -8.22 2.48
N VAL A 59 -3.52 -8.65 2.27
CA VAL A 59 -3.17 -10.04 1.89
C VAL A 59 -2.58 -10.78 3.10
N PRO A 60 -3.35 -11.64 3.80
CA PRO A 60 -2.89 -12.28 5.04
C PRO A 60 -1.66 -13.17 4.87
N ALA A 61 -1.52 -13.78 3.68
CA ALA A 61 -0.39 -14.64 3.36
C ALA A 61 0.96 -13.90 3.29
N ALA A 62 0.94 -12.58 3.12
CA ALA A 62 2.14 -11.74 3.03
C ALA A 62 2.33 -10.83 4.26
N LEU A 63 1.44 -10.91 5.25
CA LEU A 63 1.51 -10.05 6.43
C LEU A 63 2.66 -10.42 7.36
N LYS A 64 3.45 -9.41 7.74
CA LYS A 64 4.56 -9.55 8.70
C LYS A 64 4.14 -10.24 9.99
N VAL A 65 3.05 -9.79 10.62
CA VAL A 65 2.57 -10.31 11.92
C VAL A 65 2.21 -11.80 11.86
N VAL A 66 1.76 -12.27 10.70
CA VAL A 66 1.40 -13.67 10.48
C VAL A 66 2.63 -14.49 10.09
N ARG A 67 3.53 -13.95 9.27
CA ARG A 67 4.63 -14.69 8.62
C ARG A 67 5.94 -14.67 9.40
N LEU A 68 6.17 -13.68 10.24
CA LEU A 68 7.43 -13.49 10.95
C LEU A 68 7.24 -13.69 12.46
N LYS A 69 8.19 -14.38 13.10
CA LYS A 69 8.21 -14.52 14.56
C LYS A 69 8.42 -13.13 15.23
N PRO A 70 7.73 -12.83 16.35
CA PRO A 70 7.82 -11.51 16.99
C PRO A 70 9.24 -11.07 17.38
N THR A 71 10.12 -12.01 17.70
CA THR A 71 11.50 -11.72 18.13
C THR A 71 12.47 -11.42 16.98
N ARG A 72 12.04 -11.53 15.72
CA ARG A 72 12.93 -11.33 14.56
C ARG A 72 12.91 -9.86 14.12
N LYS A 73 14.11 -9.31 13.93
CA LYS A 73 14.30 -7.96 13.40
C LYS A 73 13.81 -7.88 11.95
N PHE A 74 13.27 -6.73 11.58
CA PHE A 74 12.81 -6.43 10.23
C PHE A 74 13.24 -5.00 9.86
N ALA A 75 13.13 -4.67 8.58
CA ALA A 75 13.46 -3.35 8.06
C ALA A 75 12.25 -2.71 7.39
N TYR A 76 12.17 -1.38 7.47
CA TYR A 76 11.17 -0.59 6.77
C TYR A 76 11.70 -0.17 5.40
N LEU A 77 10.93 -0.45 4.35
CA LEU A 77 11.34 -0.13 2.99
C LEU A 77 11.48 1.38 2.78
N GLY A 78 10.61 2.20 3.38
CA GLY A 78 10.71 3.66 3.32
C GLY A 78 12.00 4.20 3.95
N ARG A 79 12.40 3.66 5.11
CA ARG A 79 13.66 4.03 5.75
C ARG A 79 14.87 3.65 4.89
N LEU A 80 14.87 2.43 4.34
CA LEU A 80 15.95 1.98 3.45
C LEU A 80 16.04 2.85 2.20
N ALA A 81 14.91 3.20 1.60
CA ALA A 81 14.84 4.08 0.42
C ALA A 81 15.46 5.45 0.69
N HIS A 82 15.17 6.05 1.85
CA HIS A 82 15.76 7.31 2.28
C HIS A 82 17.28 7.19 2.45
N GLU A 83 17.77 6.16 3.14
CA GLU A 83 19.21 5.93 3.35
C GLU A 83 19.98 5.72 2.02
N VAL A 84 19.33 5.21 0.97
CA VAL A 84 19.96 5.01 -0.35
C VAL A 84 19.81 6.20 -1.31
N GLY A 85 19.32 7.35 -0.82
CA GLY A 85 19.29 8.61 -1.57
C GLY A 85 17.97 8.92 -2.26
N LEU A 86 16.84 8.45 -1.73
CA LEU A 86 15.56 9.08 -2.08
C LEU A 86 15.47 10.45 -1.39
N GLU A 87 15.56 11.52 -2.18
CA GLU A 87 15.30 12.87 -1.71
C GLU A 87 13.79 13.04 -1.50
N VAL A 88 13.39 13.28 -0.26
CA VAL A 88 12.01 13.63 0.10
C VAL A 88 11.97 15.17 0.19
N PRO A 89 11.13 15.87 -0.59
CA PRO A 89 10.93 17.30 -0.38
C PRO A 89 10.21 17.47 0.98
N GLY A 90 10.94 17.95 1.99
CA GLY A 90 10.36 18.20 3.31
C GLY A 90 10.38 16.99 4.23
N SER A 91 10.74 17.26 5.47
CA SER A 91 10.74 16.38 6.61
C SER A 91 9.35 15.83 6.95
N ASP A 92 8.95 14.75 6.32
CA ASP A 92 7.66 14.12 6.61
C ASP A 92 7.79 12.69 7.12
N SER A 93 8.42 12.58 8.28
CA SER A 93 8.09 11.51 9.24
C SER A 93 6.65 11.60 9.78
N HIS A 94 5.84 12.55 9.28
CA HIS A 94 4.45 12.81 9.68
C HIS A 94 3.41 12.68 8.53
N LEU A 95 3.77 12.30 7.31
CA LEU A 95 2.76 11.97 6.27
C LEU A 95 2.07 10.61 6.47
N GLY A 96 2.36 9.93 7.59
CA GLY A 96 1.49 8.89 8.13
C GLY A 96 0.60 9.36 9.29
N GLY A 97 0.73 10.63 9.71
CA GLY A 97 0.03 11.21 10.87
C GLY A 97 -0.93 12.36 10.54
N GLU A 98 -0.90 12.90 9.32
CA GLU A 98 -1.84 13.97 8.92
C GLU A 98 -3.07 13.45 8.13
N GLU A 99 -3.06 12.20 7.67
CA GLU A 99 -4.29 11.56 7.14
C GLU A 99 -5.16 10.90 8.23
N GLU A 100 -4.73 10.94 9.50
CA GLU A 100 -5.57 10.51 10.63
C GLU A 100 -6.63 11.57 11.01
N GLY A 101 -6.52 12.80 10.50
CA GLY A 101 -7.39 13.93 10.88
C GLY A 101 -8.65 14.14 10.04
N GLU A 102 -8.75 13.55 8.84
CA GLU A 102 -9.87 13.82 7.91
C GLU A 102 -10.58 12.54 7.41
N SER A 103 -10.12 11.36 7.85
CA SER A 103 -11.01 10.20 7.97
C SER A 103 -11.74 10.28 9.31
N GLN A 104 -12.64 11.25 9.48
CA GLN A 104 -13.69 11.09 10.49
C GLN A 104 -14.38 9.76 10.16
N ASP A 105 -14.33 8.86 11.13
CA ASP A 105 -14.51 7.42 10.97
C ASP A 105 -15.74 7.06 10.12
N PRO A 106 -15.57 6.65 8.84
CA PRO A 106 -16.69 6.05 8.11
C PRO A 106 -17.16 4.75 8.78
N LEU A 107 -16.36 4.20 9.71
CA LEU A 107 -16.73 3.09 10.56
C LEU A 107 -17.72 3.48 11.66
N GLN A 108 -17.59 4.66 12.30
CA GLN A 108 -18.58 5.09 13.29
C GLN A 108 -19.92 5.46 12.63
N GLU A 109 -19.87 6.04 11.43
CA GLU A 109 -21.06 6.40 10.66
C GLU A 109 -21.76 5.16 10.07
N GLU A 110 -21.00 4.16 9.58
CA GLU A 110 -21.54 2.85 9.16
C GLU A 110 -22.02 2.00 10.35
N GLU A 111 -21.31 1.99 11.50
CA GLU A 111 -21.74 1.30 12.72
C GLU A 111 -23.03 1.92 13.28
N ALA A 112 -23.11 3.26 13.34
CA ALA A 112 -24.32 3.95 13.75
C ALA A 112 -25.48 3.71 12.76
N ALA A 113 -25.21 3.69 11.44
CA ALA A 113 -26.23 3.35 10.45
C ALA A 113 -26.69 1.89 10.57
N HIS A 114 -25.77 0.96 10.83
CA HIS A 114 -26.08 -0.45 11.07
C HIS A 114 -26.94 -0.62 12.32
N GLU A 115 -26.56 0.01 13.43
CA GLU A 115 -27.29 -0.02 14.70
C GLU A 115 -28.70 0.57 14.56
N VAL A 116 -28.86 1.68 13.82
CA VAL A 116 -30.18 2.28 13.51
C VAL A 116 -31.02 1.35 12.63
N THR A 117 -30.41 0.63 11.69
CA THR A 117 -31.14 -0.36 10.87
C THR A 117 -31.51 -1.62 11.65
N GLU A 118 -30.68 -2.06 12.60
CA GLU A 118 -30.95 -3.21 13.48
C GLU A 118 -32.06 -2.89 14.49
N THR A 119 -31.96 -1.76 15.19
CA THR A 119 -33.02 -1.27 16.09
C THR A 119 -34.34 -1.04 15.34
N GLY A 120 -34.29 -0.42 14.15
CA GLY A 120 -35.46 -0.26 13.30
C GLY A 120 -36.02 -1.57 12.70
N ARG A 121 -35.28 -2.68 12.76
CA ARG A 121 -35.73 -4.02 12.36
C ARG A 121 -36.34 -4.78 13.55
N GLU A 122 -35.73 -4.67 14.72
CA GLU A 122 -36.28 -5.18 16.00
C GLU A 122 -37.63 -4.53 16.32
N GLU A 123 -37.76 -3.21 16.16
CA GLU A 123 -39.03 -2.49 16.42
C GLU A 123 -40.17 -2.88 15.45
N ARG A 124 -39.82 -3.38 14.25
CA ARG A 124 -40.79 -3.88 13.25
C ARG A 124 -41.19 -5.33 13.45
N GLY A 125 -40.62 -6.03 14.44
CA GLY A 125 -40.97 -7.42 14.76
C GLY A 125 -40.65 -8.41 13.64
N GLU A 126 -39.69 -8.09 12.76
CA GLU A 126 -39.18 -9.00 11.73
C GLU A 126 -38.02 -9.83 12.29
N GLU A 127 -38.30 -10.63 13.33
CA GLU A 127 -37.41 -11.71 13.76
C GLU A 127 -37.53 -12.89 12.78
N ASN A 128 -36.39 -13.42 12.36
CA ASN A 128 -36.27 -14.63 11.53
C ASN A 128 -36.09 -15.85 12.43
#